data_AF-A0A673BD05-F1
#
_entry.id   AF-A0A673BD05-F1
#
_cell.length_a   1.000
_cell.length_b   1.000
_cell.length_c   1.000
_cell.angle_alpha   90.00
_cell.angle_beta   90.00
_cell.angle_gamma   90.00
#
_symmetry.space_group_name_H-M   'P 1'
#
loop_
_entity.id
_entity.type
_entity.pdbx_description
1 polymer ?
#
loop_
_entity_poly.entity_id
_entity_poly.type
_entity_poly.pdbx_seq_one_letter_code
_entity_poly.pdbx_strand_id
1 'polypeptide(L)'
;ANGEADFVSADGGEVFTAGKCGLVPVMAEQYDENTAFSYYAVAVVKKGSQVTWQNLQGKRSCHTGIGRTAGWNVPMSHIYNQTNECNFTQFFSSGCAPGADPSSPFCKQCAGIGEDKCSANDDEPYYGYTGAFKCLVEDSGDVAFIKHTTVPENADGNGPDFSQSLSSADFELICPGSQNPVPVTEFASCNLARVPAHAVISHPENRTKIVGILQELQNSFGPNGTNTRFRIFKSEGGRNLLFKDSTKCLQEVQTNNFESFLGNEYINAVRSLRQCTANTPGLYFTLP
;
A
#
# COMPACT_ATOMS: atom_id res chain seq x y z
N ALA A 1 15.00 -17.89 11.21
CA ALA A 1 15.61 -17.57 12.53
C ALA A 1 16.38 -18.75 13.11
N ASN A 2 15.84 -19.98 13.05
CA ASN A 2 16.51 -21.22 13.48
C ASN A 2 17.53 -21.80 12.47
N GLY A 3 17.79 -21.12 11.35
CA GLY A 3 18.75 -21.56 10.32
C GLY A 3 18.23 -22.59 9.31
N GLU A 4 16.93 -22.89 9.29
CA GLU A 4 16.33 -23.84 8.34
C GLU A 4 16.03 -23.24 6.95
N ALA A 5 16.02 -21.91 6.85
CA ALA A 5 15.81 -21.17 5.60
C ALA A 5 16.70 -19.91 5.58
N ASP A 6 17.18 -19.55 4.39
CA ASP A 6 18.18 -18.48 4.21
C ASP A 6 17.56 -17.11 3.90
N PHE A 7 16.51 -17.06 3.07
CA PHE A 7 15.85 -15.83 2.68
C PHE A 7 14.38 -16.03 2.27
N VAL A 8 13.61 -14.95 2.30
CA VAL A 8 12.22 -14.90 1.81
C VAL A 8 11.91 -13.48 1.34
N SER A 9 11.06 -13.31 0.31
CA SER A 9 10.50 -11.99 0.00
C SER A 9 9.36 -11.69 0.97
N ALA A 10 9.40 -10.52 1.58
CA ALA A 10 8.52 -10.13 2.67
C ALA A 10 7.93 -8.74 2.40
N ASP A 11 6.68 -8.53 2.80
CA ASP A 11 6.09 -7.19 2.79
C ASP A 11 6.69 -6.30 3.90
N GLY A 12 6.42 -4.99 3.87
CA GLY A 12 7.00 -4.04 4.83
C GLY A 12 6.71 -4.36 6.30
N GLY A 13 5.55 -4.93 6.62
CA GLY A 13 5.17 -5.31 7.99
C GLY A 13 5.91 -6.56 8.47
N GLU A 14 6.13 -7.50 7.56
CA GLU A 14 6.99 -8.66 7.80
C GLU A 14 8.46 -8.26 7.94
N VAL A 15 8.95 -7.34 7.11
CA VAL A 15 10.30 -6.75 7.25
C VAL A 15 10.48 -6.07 8.60
N PHE A 16 9.46 -5.37 9.11
CA PHE A 16 9.49 -4.80 10.47
C PHE A 16 9.67 -5.89 11.53
N THR A 17 8.89 -6.97 11.43
CA THR A 17 8.95 -8.08 12.39
C THR A 17 10.28 -8.83 12.32
N ALA A 18 10.72 -9.16 11.10
CA ALA A 18 11.99 -9.81 10.81
C ALA A 18 13.19 -8.98 11.32
N GLY A 19 13.14 -7.66 11.13
CA GLY A 19 14.13 -6.73 11.66
C GLY A 19 14.23 -6.74 13.18
N LYS A 20 13.10 -6.83 13.89
CA LYS A 20 13.09 -7.03 15.35
C LYS A 20 13.65 -8.40 15.77
N CYS A 21 13.67 -9.38 14.87
CA CYS A 21 14.30 -10.69 15.07
C CYS A 21 15.78 -10.73 14.62
N GLY A 22 16.38 -9.60 14.22
CA GLY A 22 17.78 -9.50 13.81
C GLY A 22 18.06 -9.83 12.33
N LEU A 23 17.02 -10.01 11.50
CA LEU A 23 17.19 -10.15 10.05
C LEU A 23 17.32 -8.78 9.37
N VAL A 24 17.86 -8.77 8.15
CA VAL A 24 18.12 -7.54 7.39
C VAL A 24 17.51 -7.58 6.00
N PRO A 25 17.01 -6.46 5.46
CA PRO A 25 16.61 -6.38 4.06
C PRO A 25 17.84 -6.39 3.16
N VAL A 26 17.85 -7.25 2.14
CA VAL A 26 19.01 -7.44 1.25
C VAL A 26 18.76 -6.91 -0.15
N MET A 27 17.62 -7.23 -0.74
CA MET A 27 17.18 -6.71 -2.04
C MET A 27 15.71 -6.35 -1.96
N ALA A 28 15.27 -5.36 -2.72
CA ALA A 28 13.88 -4.96 -2.76
C ALA A 28 13.30 -5.07 -4.16
N GLU A 29 12.00 -5.36 -4.23
CA GLU A 29 11.24 -5.46 -5.47
C GLU A 29 11.05 -4.05 -6.06
N GLN A 30 11.40 -3.88 -7.34
CA GLN A 30 11.17 -2.66 -8.08
C GLN A 30 10.03 -2.89 -9.07
N TYR A 31 9.02 -2.02 -9.04
CA TYR A 31 7.82 -2.17 -9.88
C TYR A 31 7.79 -1.21 -11.08
N ASP A 32 8.55 -0.11 -10.99
CA ASP A 32 8.66 0.92 -12.03
C ASP A 32 10.14 1.24 -12.31
N GLU A 33 10.51 1.46 -13.57
CA GLU A 33 11.92 1.64 -13.99
C GLU A 33 12.57 2.93 -13.46
N ASN A 34 11.79 3.91 -13.01
CA ASN A 34 12.23 5.27 -12.72
C ASN A 34 12.11 5.72 -11.24
N THR A 35 11.67 4.84 -10.33
CA THR A 35 11.42 5.22 -8.93
C THR A 35 12.13 4.31 -7.94
N ALA A 36 12.51 4.90 -6.80
CA ALA A 36 13.02 4.20 -5.63
C ALA A 36 12.07 3.08 -5.19
N PHE A 37 12.56 2.09 -4.43
CA PHE A 37 11.86 0.94 -3.83
C PHE A 37 10.71 1.28 -2.87
N SER A 38 9.88 2.24 -3.23
CA SER A 38 8.89 2.83 -2.36
C SER A 38 7.87 3.58 -3.19
N TYR A 39 6.65 3.62 -2.69
CA TYR A 39 5.65 4.55 -3.15
C TYR A 39 5.13 5.37 -1.98
N TYR A 40 4.56 6.53 -2.26
CA TYR A 40 3.91 7.35 -1.23
C TYR A 40 2.44 6.94 -1.08
N ALA A 41 2.03 6.64 0.14
CA ALA A 41 0.62 6.55 0.51
C ALA A 41 0.08 7.97 0.71
N VAL A 42 -1.01 8.30 0.04
CA VAL A 42 -1.59 9.65 0.02
C VAL A 42 -3.10 9.60 0.29
N ALA A 43 -3.64 10.72 0.76
CA ALA A 43 -5.08 10.95 0.83
C ALA A 43 -5.47 11.95 -0.25
N VAL A 44 -6.33 11.53 -1.17
CA VAL A 44 -6.76 12.30 -2.35
C VAL A 44 -8.19 12.78 -2.13
N VAL A 45 -8.45 14.03 -2.50
CA VAL A 45 -9.77 14.65 -2.48
C VAL A 45 -10.05 15.31 -3.83
N LYS A 46 -11.32 15.56 -4.15
CA LYS A 46 -11.68 16.40 -5.30
C LYS A 46 -11.30 17.85 -5.02
N LYS A 47 -10.78 18.53 -6.03
CA LYS A 47 -10.48 19.95 -5.98
C LYS A 47 -11.74 20.77 -5.66
N GLY A 48 -11.61 21.71 -4.75
CA GLY A 48 -12.73 22.57 -4.32
C GLY A 48 -13.71 21.93 -3.34
N SER A 49 -13.53 20.66 -2.93
CA SER A 49 -14.39 19.95 -1.97
C SER A 49 -14.37 20.52 -0.54
N GLN A 50 -13.43 21.43 -0.24
CA GLN A 50 -13.17 21.98 1.10
C GLN A 50 -12.76 20.93 2.15
N VAL A 51 -12.48 19.70 1.74
CA VAL A 51 -11.99 18.64 2.63
C VAL A 51 -10.50 18.88 2.90
N THR A 52 -10.13 18.86 4.17
CA THR A 52 -8.76 18.97 4.66
C THR A 52 -8.49 17.86 5.66
N TRP A 53 -7.22 17.66 6.03
CA TRP A 53 -6.89 16.67 7.07
C TRP A 53 -7.56 17.01 8.41
N GLN A 54 -7.72 18.29 8.73
CA GLN A 54 -8.30 18.77 9.98
C GLN A 54 -9.81 18.56 10.07
N ASN A 55 -10.54 18.53 8.94
CA ASN A 55 -11.99 18.34 8.90
C ASN A 55 -12.42 16.98 8.35
N LEU A 56 -11.49 16.01 8.35
CA LEU A 56 -11.68 14.69 7.78
C LEU A 56 -12.66 13.82 8.59
N GLN A 57 -12.81 14.10 9.89
CA GLN A 57 -13.76 13.40 10.74
C GLN A 57 -15.20 13.63 10.25
N GLY A 58 -16.00 12.56 10.21
CA GLY A 58 -17.38 12.54 9.74
C GLY A 58 -17.51 12.47 8.21
N LYS A 59 -16.41 12.51 7.45
CA LYS A 59 -16.44 12.36 5.99
C LYS A 59 -16.66 10.90 5.57
N ARG A 60 -17.00 10.70 4.30
CA ARG A 60 -17.08 9.39 3.66
C ARG A 60 -15.73 9.01 3.08
N SER A 61 -15.30 7.77 3.25
CA SER A 61 -13.95 7.36 2.86
C SER A 61 -13.91 6.17 1.88
N CYS A 62 -12.96 6.21 0.96
CA CYS A 62 -12.68 5.16 -0.01
C CYS A 62 -11.32 4.53 0.29
N HIS A 63 -11.29 3.21 0.42
CA HIS A 63 -10.11 2.45 0.82
C HIS A 63 -9.84 1.31 -0.16
N THR A 64 -8.56 0.98 -0.37
CA THR A 64 -8.17 -0.15 -1.24
C THR A 64 -8.62 -1.52 -0.72
N GLY A 65 -9.00 -1.61 0.55
CA GLY A 65 -9.35 -2.83 1.29
C GLY A 65 -8.80 -2.83 2.71
N ILE A 66 -9.50 -3.49 3.63
CA ILE A 66 -9.09 -3.65 5.04
C ILE A 66 -7.70 -4.28 5.12
N GLY A 67 -6.86 -3.76 6.02
CA GLY A 67 -5.51 -4.29 6.29
C GLY A 67 -4.45 -3.96 5.22
N ARG A 68 -4.83 -3.34 4.10
CA ARG A 68 -3.86 -2.93 3.06
C ARG A 68 -3.09 -1.69 3.47
N THR A 69 -1.82 -1.62 3.08
CA THR A 69 -0.90 -0.60 3.57
C THR A 69 -1.35 0.84 3.31
N ALA A 70 -1.53 1.24 2.05
CA ALA A 70 -1.84 2.62 1.70
C ALA A 70 -3.29 2.99 2.02
N GLY A 71 -4.21 2.07 1.72
CA GLY A 71 -5.64 2.32 1.84
C GLY A 71 -6.21 2.14 3.24
N TRP A 72 -5.52 1.44 4.14
CA TRP A 72 -6.02 1.19 5.49
C TRP A 72 -4.96 1.45 6.55
N ASN A 73 -3.83 0.75 6.51
CA ASN A 73 -2.93 0.76 7.66
C ASN A 73 -2.34 2.15 7.94
N VAL A 74 -1.76 2.78 6.91
CA VAL A 74 -1.18 4.12 7.05
C VAL A 74 -2.23 5.15 7.52
N PRO A 75 -3.38 5.34 6.85
CA PRO A 75 -4.35 6.36 7.28
C PRO A 75 -4.97 6.08 8.66
N MET A 76 -5.30 4.82 8.96
CA MET A 76 -5.87 4.47 10.27
C MET A 76 -4.88 4.67 11.41
N SER A 77 -3.58 4.50 11.16
CA SER A 77 -2.55 4.79 12.15
C SER A 77 -2.47 6.29 12.51
N HIS A 78 -2.64 7.18 11.54
CA HIS A 78 -2.68 8.61 11.80
C HIS A 78 -3.92 8.99 12.61
N ILE A 79 -5.08 8.41 12.28
CA ILE A 79 -6.33 8.62 13.04
C ILE A 79 -6.18 8.10 14.47
N TYR A 80 -5.63 6.91 14.66
CA TYR A 80 -5.35 6.37 15.98
C TYR A 80 -4.42 7.28 16.78
N ASN A 81 -3.34 7.78 16.18
CA ASN A 81 -2.41 8.68 16.87
C ASN A 81 -3.06 10.01 17.28
N GLN A 82 -4.12 10.44 16.59
CA GLN A 82 -4.87 11.66 16.92
C GLN A 82 -5.96 11.42 17.97
N THR A 83 -6.64 10.27 17.90
CA THR A 83 -7.88 10.02 18.67
C THR A 83 -7.67 9.04 19.82
N ASN A 84 -6.62 8.21 19.76
CA ASN A 84 -6.40 7.04 20.59
C ASN A 84 -7.56 6.03 20.56
N GLU A 85 -8.34 6.03 19.47
CA GLU A 85 -9.50 5.16 19.27
C GLU A 85 -9.22 4.13 18.17
N CYS A 86 -9.50 2.85 18.47
CA CYS A 86 -9.43 1.77 17.47
C CYS A 86 -10.74 1.57 16.72
N ASN A 87 -11.84 2.20 17.16
CA ASN A 87 -13.11 2.11 16.46
C ASN A 87 -13.20 3.18 15.35
N PHE A 88 -12.60 2.89 14.20
CA PHE A 88 -12.57 3.83 13.07
C PHE A 88 -13.95 4.13 12.47
N THR A 89 -14.99 3.34 12.78
CA THR A 89 -16.37 3.64 12.36
C THR A 89 -16.96 4.85 13.09
N GLN A 90 -16.31 5.34 14.14
CA GLN A 90 -16.67 6.59 14.83
C GLN A 90 -15.96 7.81 14.23
N PHE A 91 -14.89 7.59 13.47
CA PHE A 91 -14.16 8.66 12.81
C PHE A 91 -14.78 9.00 11.45
N PHE A 92 -15.02 8.02 10.59
CA PHE A 92 -15.70 8.21 9.30
C PHE A 92 -17.20 7.95 9.43
N SER A 93 -18.04 8.71 8.71
CA SER A 93 -19.49 8.51 8.78
C SER A 93 -19.95 7.23 8.06
N SER A 94 -19.26 6.91 6.95
CA SER A 94 -19.43 5.68 6.17
C SER A 94 -18.29 5.59 5.16
N GLY A 95 -18.22 4.50 4.40
CA GLY A 95 -17.24 4.40 3.32
C GLY A 95 -17.38 3.14 2.50
N CYS A 96 -16.37 2.91 1.67
CA CYS A 96 -16.07 1.61 1.09
C CYS A 96 -14.66 1.16 1.51
N ALA A 97 -14.59 0.12 2.34
CA ALA A 97 -13.37 -0.60 2.69
C ALA A 97 -13.61 -2.10 2.49
N PRO A 98 -13.35 -2.62 1.29
CA PRO A 98 -13.62 -4.01 0.98
C PRO A 98 -12.87 -4.99 1.90
N GLY A 99 -13.50 -6.09 2.26
CA GLY A 99 -13.06 -7.03 3.29
C GLY A 99 -13.52 -6.68 4.71
N ALA A 100 -14.24 -5.58 4.91
CA ALA A 100 -14.90 -5.30 6.18
C ALA A 100 -16.12 -6.21 6.39
N ASP A 101 -16.59 -6.29 7.64
CA ASP A 101 -17.88 -6.91 7.93
C ASP A 101 -18.98 -6.25 7.07
N PRO A 102 -19.82 -7.01 6.32
CA PRO A 102 -20.84 -6.44 5.44
C PRO A 102 -21.84 -5.49 6.12
N SER A 103 -22.05 -5.64 7.45
CA SER A 103 -22.92 -4.75 8.23
C SER A 103 -22.24 -3.45 8.66
N SER A 104 -20.92 -3.34 8.48
CA SER A 104 -20.12 -2.18 8.86
C SER A 104 -20.49 -0.93 8.05
N PRO A 105 -20.42 0.28 8.64
CA PRO A 105 -20.50 1.54 7.90
C PRO A 105 -19.49 1.65 6.74
N PHE A 106 -18.38 0.91 6.82
CA PHE A 106 -17.37 0.83 5.76
C PHE A 106 -17.79 0.01 4.53
N CYS A 107 -18.94 -0.66 4.52
CA CYS A 107 -19.46 -1.32 3.31
C CYS A 107 -20.62 -0.56 2.66
N LYS A 108 -21.06 0.57 3.24
CA LYS A 108 -22.23 1.30 2.76
C LYS A 108 -22.05 1.86 1.36
N GLN A 109 -20.88 2.42 1.07
CA GLN A 109 -20.57 3.07 -0.20
C GLN A 109 -19.96 2.13 -1.23
N CYS A 110 -19.79 0.83 -0.92
CA CYS A 110 -19.27 -0.13 -1.89
C CYS A 110 -20.29 -0.42 -2.99
N ALA A 111 -19.79 -0.67 -4.21
CA ALA A 111 -20.58 -0.71 -5.44
C ALA A 111 -20.94 -2.13 -5.90
N GLY A 112 -20.35 -3.17 -5.30
CA GLY A 112 -20.68 -4.56 -5.60
C GLY A 112 -22.13 -4.89 -5.27
N ILE A 113 -22.62 -6.00 -5.85
CA ILE A 113 -24.01 -6.44 -5.77
C ILE A 113 -24.06 -7.81 -5.09
N GLY A 114 -25.03 -8.02 -4.19
CA GLY A 114 -25.17 -9.31 -3.51
C GLY A 114 -23.93 -9.65 -2.67
N GLU A 115 -23.41 -10.86 -2.86
CA GLU A 115 -22.22 -11.37 -2.16
C GLU A 115 -20.92 -10.65 -2.56
N ASP A 116 -20.90 -10.01 -3.73
CA ASP A 116 -19.72 -9.29 -4.22
C ASP A 116 -19.58 -7.91 -3.55
N LYS A 117 -20.64 -7.41 -2.91
CA LYS A 117 -20.61 -6.13 -2.21
C LYS A 117 -19.61 -6.16 -1.06
N CYS A 118 -18.64 -5.25 -1.09
CA CYS A 118 -17.58 -5.13 -0.11
C CYS A 118 -16.64 -6.35 -0.06
N SER A 119 -16.67 -7.22 -1.08
CA SER A 119 -15.76 -8.37 -1.17
C SER A 119 -14.31 -7.92 -1.40
N ALA A 120 -13.33 -8.62 -0.81
CA ALA A 120 -11.92 -8.24 -0.90
C ALA A 120 -11.25 -8.74 -2.20
N ASN A 121 -11.94 -8.63 -3.34
CA ASN A 121 -11.49 -9.08 -4.65
C ASN A 121 -11.99 -8.13 -5.76
N ASP A 122 -11.66 -8.42 -7.01
CA ASP A 122 -12.00 -7.56 -8.15
C ASP A 122 -13.49 -7.61 -8.56
N ASP A 123 -14.31 -8.46 -7.94
CA ASP A 123 -15.77 -8.48 -8.14
C ASP A 123 -16.44 -7.27 -7.45
N GLU A 124 -15.80 -6.68 -6.44
CA GLU A 124 -16.18 -5.38 -5.88
C GLU A 124 -15.56 -4.24 -6.71
N PRO A 125 -16.36 -3.42 -7.42
CA PRO A 125 -15.83 -2.39 -8.33
C PRO A 125 -14.98 -1.30 -7.63
N TYR A 126 -15.13 -1.12 -6.32
CA TYR A 126 -14.34 -0.17 -5.53
C TYR A 126 -13.12 -0.82 -4.83
N TYR A 127 -12.77 -2.07 -5.17
CA TYR A 127 -11.59 -2.74 -4.65
C TYR A 127 -10.28 -2.22 -5.25
N GLY A 128 -9.22 -2.24 -4.44
CA GLY A 128 -7.87 -1.87 -4.88
C GLY A 128 -7.66 -0.39 -5.13
N TYR A 129 -6.54 -0.06 -5.78
CA TYR A 129 -6.14 1.34 -6.00
C TYR A 129 -7.09 2.05 -6.96
N THR A 130 -7.32 1.46 -8.13
CA THR A 130 -8.23 2.01 -9.14
C THR A 130 -9.67 2.08 -8.62
N GLY A 131 -10.15 1.05 -7.92
CA GLY A 131 -11.50 1.05 -7.35
C GLY A 131 -11.68 2.09 -6.24
N ALA A 132 -10.71 2.26 -5.34
CA ALA A 132 -10.78 3.29 -4.31
C ALA A 132 -10.76 4.71 -4.92
N PHE A 133 -10.00 4.92 -6.01
CA PHE A 133 -10.06 6.17 -6.77
C PHE A 133 -11.42 6.35 -7.46
N LYS A 134 -11.96 5.30 -8.08
CA LYS A 134 -13.30 5.30 -8.68
C LYS A 134 -14.39 5.68 -7.69
N CYS A 135 -14.33 5.14 -6.47
CA CYS A 135 -15.23 5.50 -5.36
C CYS A 135 -15.25 7.01 -5.05
N LEU A 136 -14.10 7.69 -5.14
CA LEU A 136 -14.03 9.14 -5.02
C LEU A 136 -14.60 9.84 -6.26
N VAL A 137 -14.22 9.38 -7.46
CA VAL A 137 -14.69 9.94 -8.74
C VAL A 137 -16.21 9.92 -8.84
N GLU A 138 -16.84 8.82 -8.46
CA GLU A 138 -18.30 8.60 -8.51
C GLU A 138 -19.05 9.18 -7.28
N ASP A 139 -18.42 10.10 -6.55
CA ASP A 139 -19.01 10.84 -5.41
C ASP A 139 -19.53 9.95 -4.28
N SER A 140 -19.06 8.70 -4.20
CA SER A 140 -19.43 7.75 -3.15
C SER A 140 -18.64 8.02 -1.85
N GLY A 141 -17.42 8.54 -1.97
CA GLY A 141 -16.62 9.05 -0.85
C GLY A 141 -16.14 10.48 -1.07
N ASP A 142 -15.66 11.10 0.01
CA ASP A 142 -15.12 12.47 0.02
C ASP A 142 -13.57 12.46 0.01
N VAL A 143 -12.96 11.33 0.37
CA VAL A 143 -11.51 11.10 0.38
C VAL A 143 -11.19 9.68 -0.09
N ALA A 144 -10.13 9.51 -0.88
CA ALA A 144 -9.57 8.20 -1.23
C ALA A 144 -8.15 8.03 -0.67
N PHE A 145 -7.89 6.88 -0.04
CA PHE A 145 -6.56 6.51 0.45
C PHE A 145 -5.90 5.54 -0.51
N ILE A 146 -4.89 6.01 -1.25
CA ILE A 146 -4.30 5.33 -2.41
C ILE A 146 -2.79 5.61 -2.51
N LYS A 147 -2.11 5.02 -3.50
CA LYS A 147 -0.72 5.38 -3.83
C LYS A 147 -0.69 6.64 -4.70
N HIS A 148 0.35 7.46 -4.57
CA HIS A 148 0.51 8.71 -5.33
C HIS A 148 0.43 8.56 -6.86
N THR A 149 0.84 7.41 -7.42
CA THR A 149 0.77 7.18 -8.87
C THR A 149 -0.63 6.85 -9.38
N THR A 150 -1.61 6.56 -8.50
CA THR A 150 -2.94 6.11 -8.92
C THR A 150 -3.68 7.17 -9.74
N VAL A 151 -3.62 8.45 -9.33
CA VAL A 151 -4.28 9.54 -10.07
C VAL A 151 -3.72 9.69 -11.48
N PRO A 152 -2.39 9.86 -11.71
CA PRO A 152 -1.86 9.96 -13.07
C PRO A 152 -2.02 8.68 -13.89
N GLU A 153 -2.04 7.50 -13.26
CA GLU A 153 -2.34 6.21 -13.94
C GLU A 153 -3.80 6.12 -14.40
N ASN A 154 -4.73 6.89 -13.80
CA ASN A 154 -6.16 6.78 -14.05
C ASN A 154 -6.79 8.12 -14.49
N ALA A 155 -6.00 9.10 -14.89
CA ALA A 155 -6.48 10.39 -15.40
C ALA A 155 -5.64 10.79 -16.63
N ASP A 156 -5.96 11.95 -17.21
CA ASP A 156 -5.25 12.51 -18.35
C ASP A 156 -5.21 11.56 -19.56
N GLY A 157 -6.27 10.76 -19.75
CA GLY A 157 -6.41 9.78 -20.83
C GLY A 157 -5.69 8.44 -20.61
N ASN A 158 -5.05 8.21 -19.46
CA ASN A 158 -4.30 6.98 -19.18
C ASN A 158 -5.14 5.84 -18.57
N GLY A 159 -6.34 6.16 -18.07
CA GLY A 159 -7.16 5.24 -17.31
C GLY A 159 -8.25 4.51 -18.09
N PRO A 160 -8.99 3.62 -17.42
CA PRO A 160 -10.14 2.91 -17.99
C PRO A 160 -11.29 3.86 -18.34
N ASP A 161 -12.34 3.34 -19.00
CA ASP A 161 -13.45 4.12 -19.56
C ASP A 161 -14.09 5.13 -18.59
N PHE A 162 -14.20 4.80 -17.29
CA PHE A 162 -14.79 5.71 -16.30
C PHE A 162 -13.95 6.98 -16.06
N SER A 163 -12.68 6.96 -16.48
CA SER A 163 -11.68 7.93 -16.08
C SER A 163 -10.95 8.60 -17.25
N GLN A 164 -11.31 8.26 -18.50
CA GLN A 164 -10.70 8.80 -19.71
C GLN A 164 -10.79 10.33 -19.83
N SER A 165 -11.89 10.93 -19.36
CA SER A 165 -12.12 12.37 -19.42
C SER A 165 -11.66 13.13 -18.17
N LEU A 166 -11.12 12.44 -17.17
CA LEU A 166 -10.68 13.08 -15.93
C LEU A 166 -9.34 13.78 -16.13
N SER A 167 -9.19 14.95 -15.53
CA SER A 167 -7.90 15.63 -15.43
C SER A 167 -7.30 15.36 -14.05
N SER A 168 -6.01 15.04 -13.97
CA SER A 168 -5.33 14.91 -12.68
C SER A 168 -5.37 16.22 -11.86
N ALA A 169 -5.53 17.37 -12.54
CA ALA A 169 -5.69 18.68 -11.91
C ALA A 169 -7.04 18.89 -11.21
N ASP A 170 -8.00 17.97 -11.37
CA ASP A 170 -9.30 17.97 -10.67
C ASP A 170 -9.20 17.36 -9.26
N PHE A 171 -8.01 16.89 -8.87
CA PHE A 171 -7.74 16.26 -7.59
C PHE A 171 -6.60 16.94 -6.84
N GLU A 172 -6.65 16.85 -5.52
CA GLU A 172 -5.66 17.43 -4.60
C GLU A 172 -5.32 16.43 -3.49
N LEU A 173 -4.16 16.62 -2.86
CA LEU A 173 -3.69 15.84 -1.72
C LEU A 173 -3.95 16.57 -0.42
N ILE A 174 -4.34 15.82 0.60
CA ILE A 174 -4.37 16.27 1.99
C ILE A 174 -3.39 15.43 2.82
N CYS A 175 -2.72 16.06 3.77
CA CYS A 175 -1.74 15.40 4.63
C CYS A 175 -1.73 16.04 6.03
N PRO A 176 -1.33 15.29 7.08
CA PRO A 176 -1.11 15.85 8.41
C PRO A 176 -0.15 17.05 8.36
N GLY A 177 -0.51 18.14 9.05
CA GLY A 177 0.34 19.34 9.16
C GLY A 177 0.19 20.36 8.02
N SER A 178 -0.41 20.00 6.87
CA SER A 178 -0.79 21.00 5.86
C SER A 178 -2.15 21.62 6.20
N GLN A 179 -2.28 22.94 6.04
CA GLN A 179 -3.53 23.65 6.27
C GLN A 179 -4.47 23.61 5.06
N ASN A 180 -3.91 23.50 3.85
CA ASN A 180 -4.66 23.48 2.59
C ASN A 180 -4.30 22.24 1.75
N PRO A 181 -5.23 21.76 0.91
CA PRO A 181 -4.90 20.76 -0.10
C PRO A 181 -3.82 21.27 -1.07
N VAL A 182 -3.01 20.36 -1.60
CA VAL A 182 -1.95 20.68 -2.58
C VAL A 182 -2.12 19.86 -3.87
N PRO A 183 -1.53 20.26 -5.00
CA PRO A 183 -1.59 19.46 -6.23
C PRO A 183 -1.06 18.03 -6.06
N VAL A 184 -1.59 17.08 -6.83
CA VAL A 184 -1.16 15.67 -6.78
C VAL A 184 0.32 15.45 -7.09
N THR A 185 0.97 16.39 -7.78
CA THR A 185 2.40 16.39 -8.08
C THR A 185 3.28 16.63 -6.85
N GLU A 186 2.74 17.22 -5.78
CA GLU A 186 3.45 17.53 -4.53
C GLU A 186 3.46 16.35 -3.55
N PHE A 187 3.23 15.11 -4.01
CA PHE A 187 3.14 13.92 -3.15
C PHE A 187 4.39 13.70 -2.27
N ALA A 188 5.57 14.11 -2.73
CA ALA A 188 6.81 13.91 -1.98
C ALA A 188 6.83 14.75 -0.70
N SER A 189 6.24 15.95 -0.72
CA SER A 189 6.13 16.85 0.43
C SER A 189 4.81 16.65 1.19
N CYS A 190 3.74 16.23 0.51
CA CYS A 190 2.43 15.93 1.10
C CYS A 190 2.01 14.47 0.90
N ASN A 191 2.36 13.64 1.87
CA ASN A 191 1.98 12.23 1.93
C ASN A 191 1.70 11.80 3.38
N LEU A 192 1.12 10.61 3.54
CA LEU A 192 0.88 10.01 4.84
C LEU A 192 2.06 9.16 5.29
N ALA A 193 2.74 8.50 4.35
CA ALA A 193 3.98 7.77 4.58
C ALA A 193 4.65 7.43 3.25
N ARG A 194 5.98 7.34 3.26
CA ARG A 194 6.74 6.60 2.25
C ARG A 194 6.64 5.11 2.59
N VAL A 195 5.96 4.35 1.75
CA VAL A 195 5.75 2.91 1.92
C VAL A 195 6.83 2.16 1.13
N PRO A 196 7.63 1.30 1.78
CA PRO A 196 8.64 0.50 1.11
C PRO A 196 8.00 -0.60 0.25
N ALA A 197 8.70 -0.97 -0.82
CA ALA A 197 8.40 -2.16 -1.60
C ALA A 197 8.65 -3.43 -0.75
N HIS A 198 8.24 -4.58 -1.31
CA HIS A 198 8.58 -5.86 -0.70
C HIS A 198 10.10 -6.03 -0.75
N ALA A 199 10.66 -6.65 0.28
CA ALA A 199 12.08 -6.89 0.37
C ALA A 199 12.37 -8.35 0.66
N VAL A 200 13.39 -8.85 -0.01
CA VAL A 200 14.06 -10.06 0.44
C VAL A 200 14.72 -9.76 1.78
N ILE A 201 14.36 -10.54 2.78
CA ILE A 201 14.97 -10.54 4.10
C ILE A 201 15.85 -11.77 4.26
N SER A 202 16.98 -11.60 4.93
CA SER A 202 17.95 -12.67 5.17
C SER A 202 18.66 -12.45 6.50
N HIS A 203 19.33 -13.50 6.98
CA HIS A 203 20.36 -13.37 8.00
C HIS A 203 21.50 -12.44 7.52
N PRO A 204 22.04 -11.54 8.38
CA PRO A 204 23.08 -10.58 8.00
C PRO A 204 24.32 -11.21 7.36
N GLU A 205 24.77 -12.35 7.90
CA GLU A 205 25.93 -13.11 7.44
C GLU A 205 25.77 -13.66 6.01
N ASN A 206 24.53 -13.88 5.58
CA ASN A 206 24.21 -14.43 4.26
C ASN A 206 24.03 -13.35 3.19
N ARG A 207 24.03 -12.05 3.56
CA ARG A 207 23.67 -10.94 2.66
C ARG A 207 24.38 -11.00 1.31
N THR A 208 25.72 -11.03 1.30
CA THR A 208 26.52 -11.00 0.07
C THR A 208 26.21 -12.19 -0.83
N LYS A 209 26.03 -13.38 -0.24
CA LYS A 209 25.68 -14.60 -0.95
C LYS A 209 24.29 -14.49 -1.58
N ILE A 210 23.30 -14.01 -0.84
CA ILE A 210 21.91 -13.88 -1.33
C ILE A 210 21.81 -12.82 -2.43
N VAL A 211 22.50 -11.68 -2.29
CA VAL A 211 22.56 -10.66 -3.35
C VAL A 211 23.13 -11.27 -4.64
N GLY A 212 24.24 -12.00 -4.57
CA GLY A 212 24.84 -12.66 -5.74
C GLY A 212 23.88 -13.66 -6.41
N ILE A 213 23.26 -14.54 -5.62
CA ILE A 213 22.29 -15.53 -6.12
C ILE A 213 21.11 -14.85 -6.83
N LEU A 214 20.52 -13.82 -6.22
CA LEU A 214 19.36 -13.14 -6.77
C LEU A 214 19.70 -12.32 -8.01
N GLN A 215 20.90 -11.75 -8.10
CA GLN A 215 21.41 -11.10 -9.32
C GLN A 215 21.54 -12.11 -10.47
N GLU A 216 22.14 -13.28 -10.23
CA GLU A 216 22.26 -14.34 -11.25
C GLU A 216 20.88 -14.85 -11.71
N LEU A 217 19.97 -15.07 -10.75
CA LEU A 217 18.61 -15.53 -11.03
C LEU A 217 17.83 -14.52 -11.86
N GLN A 218 17.83 -13.23 -11.50
CA GLN A 218 17.09 -12.23 -12.27
C GLN A 218 17.73 -11.96 -13.64
N ASN A 219 19.05 -12.08 -13.79
CA ASN A 219 19.71 -11.96 -15.10
C ASN A 219 19.31 -13.11 -16.04
N SER A 220 19.05 -14.29 -15.49
CA SER A 220 18.65 -15.47 -16.28
C SER A 220 17.14 -15.52 -16.53
N PHE A 221 16.34 -15.20 -15.50
CA PHE A 221 14.90 -15.47 -15.44
C PHE A 221 14.04 -14.23 -15.18
N GLY A 222 14.64 -13.05 -15.04
CA GLY A 222 13.91 -11.78 -14.94
C GLY A 222 13.19 -11.43 -16.24
N PRO A 223 12.52 -10.27 -16.33
CA PRO A 223 11.72 -9.88 -17.50
C PRO A 223 12.54 -9.80 -18.79
N ASN A 224 13.79 -9.33 -18.67
CA ASN A 224 14.77 -9.23 -19.76
C ASN A 224 15.78 -10.38 -19.77
N GLY A 225 15.50 -11.46 -19.01
CA GLY A 225 16.42 -12.59 -18.87
C GLY A 225 16.52 -13.45 -20.12
N THR A 226 17.65 -14.15 -20.24
CA THR A 226 18.02 -14.98 -21.41
C THR A 226 17.16 -16.23 -21.56
N ASN A 227 16.52 -16.70 -20.49
CA ASN A 227 15.67 -17.88 -20.50
C ASN A 227 14.18 -17.51 -20.59
N THR A 228 13.48 -18.08 -21.57
CA THR A 228 12.05 -17.82 -21.81
C THR A 228 11.13 -18.89 -21.22
N ARG A 229 11.66 -20.05 -20.78
CA ARG A 229 10.89 -21.18 -20.23
C ARG A 229 10.44 -20.95 -18.78
N PHE A 230 11.14 -20.10 -18.05
CA PHE A 230 10.81 -19.74 -16.67
C PHE A 230 11.03 -18.25 -16.46
N ARG A 231 10.09 -17.59 -15.78
CA ARG A 231 10.16 -16.17 -15.40
C ARG A 231 9.97 -16.05 -13.89
N ILE A 232 10.99 -15.56 -13.18
CA ILE A 232 11.01 -15.56 -11.71
C ILE A 232 9.99 -14.59 -11.07
N PHE A 233 9.58 -13.55 -11.81
CA PHE A 233 8.53 -12.60 -11.38
C PHE A 233 7.22 -12.84 -12.12
N LYS A 234 6.91 -14.10 -12.50
CA LYS A 234 5.62 -14.46 -13.07
C LYS A 234 5.10 -15.73 -12.43
N SER A 235 3.84 -15.69 -12.03
CA SER A 235 3.09 -16.81 -11.49
C SER A 235 1.80 -17.04 -12.27
N GLU A 236 1.36 -18.29 -12.29
CA GLU A 236 0.15 -18.69 -13.01
C GLU A 236 -1.08 -18.00 -12.40
N GLY A 237 -1.87 -17.34 -13.24
CA GLY A 237 -3.08 -16.64 -12.82
C GLY A 237 -2.83 -15.39 -11.96
N GLY A 238 -1.62 -14.81 -11.95
CA GLY A 238 -1.37 -13.54 -11.26
C GLY A 238 -1.29 -13.68 -9.73
N ARG A 239 -0.89 -14.84 -9.23
CA ARG A 239 -0.95 -15.22 -7.80
C ARG A 239 0.17 -14.62 -6.94
N ASN A 240 1.12 -13.88 -7.52
CA ASN A 240 2.26 -13.28 -6.81
C ASN A 240 3.06 -14.29 -5.96
N LEU A 241 3.45 -15.42 -6.57
CA LEU A 241 4.20 -16.48 -5.88
C LEU A 241 5.70 -16.12 -5.78
N LEU A 242 6.26 -16.17 -4.57
CA LEU A 242 7.62 -15.74 -4.18
C LEU A 242 7.87 -14.23 -4.29
N PHE A 243 7.56 -13.64 -5.43
CA PHE A 243 7.66 -12.20 -5.70
C PHE A 243 6.36 -11.71 -6.33
N LYS A 244 6.12 -10.40 -6.33
CA LYS A 244 4.99 -9.87 -7.10
C LYS A 244 5.20 -10.05 -8.59
N ASP A 245 4.11 -10.34 -9.30
CA ASP A 245 4.12 -10.51 -10.75
C ASP A 245 4.39 -9.20 -11.52
N SER A 246 4.26 -8.08 -10.81
CA SER A 246 4.57 -6.72 -11.27
C SER A 246 6.06 -6.37 -11.15
N THR A 247 6.88 -7.22 -10.52
CA THR A 247 8.31 -6.93 -10.29
C THR A 247 9.09 -6.89 -11.59
N LYS A 248 9.80 -5.77 -11.79
CA LYS A 248 10.66 -5.49 -12.95
C LYS A 248 12.07 -5.98 -12.72
N CYS A 249 12.60 -5.74 -11.53
CA CYS A 249 13.90 -6.25 -11.09
C CYS A 249 13.97 -6.28 -9.56
N LEU A 250 15.02 -6.93 -9.07
CA LEU A 250 15.45 -6.81 -7.68
C LEU A 250 16.65 -5.87 -7.66
N GLN A 251 16.61 -4.84 -6.83
CA GLN A 251 17.75 -3.95 -6.65
C GLN A 251 18.25 -4.05 -5.19
N GLU A 252 19.56 -3.90 -5.02
CA GLU A 252 20.20 -4.08 -3.71
C GLU A 252 19.85 -2.92 -2.76
N VAL A 253 19.45 -3.28 -1.54
CA VAL A 253 19.15 -2.32 -0.47
C VAL A 253 20.44 -1.83 0.16
N GLN A 254 20.76 -0.54 0.07
CA GLN A 254 22.07 0.00 0.50
C GLN A 254 22.29 0.04 2.03
N THR A 255 21.31 -0.37 2.82
CA THR A 255 21.36 -0.37 4.29
C THR A 255 21.01 -1.74 4.84
N ASN A 256 21.70 -2.15 5.91
CA ASN A 256 21.31 -3.31 6.71
C ASN A 256 20.28 -2.95 7.79
N ASN A 257 20.04 -1.67 8.01
CA ASN A 257 19.10 -1.23 9.03
C ASN A 257 17.67 -1.26 8.44
N PHE A 258 16.85 -2.18 8.94
CA PHE A 258 15.45 -2.30 8.52
C PHE A 258 14.65 -1.02 8.83
N GLU A 259 14.97 -0.28 9.88
CA GLU A 259 14.29 0.97 10.21
C GLU A 259 14.59 2.05 9.17
N SER A 260 15.83 2.12 8.69
CA SER A 260 16.21 3.01 7.58
C SER A 260 15.56 2.60 6.25
N PHE A 261 15.41 1.29 6.01
CA PHE A 261 14.72 0.78 4.81
C PHE A 261 13.23 1.12 4.82
N LEU A 262 12.56 0.87 5.96
CA LEU A 262 11.12 1.06 6.10
C LEU A 262 10.73 2.53 6.21
N GLY A 263 11.55 3.36 6.85
CA GLY A 263 11.24 4.74 7.19
C GLY A 263 10.43 4.87 8.48
N ASN A 264 10.67 5.97 9.21
CA ASN A 264 10.09 6.18 10.54
C ASN A 264 8.57 6.31 10.50
N GLU A 265 8.01 6.96 9.47
CA GLU A 265 6.58 7.16 9.28
C GLU A 265 5.85 5.82 9.14
N TYR A 266 6.40 4.91 8.33
CA TYR A 266 5.85 3.57 8.15
C TYR A 266 5.94 2.74 9.43
N ILE A 267 7.07 2.80 10.12
CA ILE A 267 7.28 2.11 11.40
C ILE A 267 6.29 2.58 12.45
N ASN A 268 6.10 3.89 12.56
CA ASN A 268 5.12 4.46 13.47
C ASN A 268 3.71 4.00 13.10
N ALA A 269 3.38 3.97 11.80
CA ALA A 269 2.10 3.47 11.35
C ALA A 269 1.84 2.02 11.77
N VAL A 270 2.82 1.14 11.56
CA VAL A 270 2.75 -0.27 11.97
C VAL A 270 2.64 -0.41 13.49
N ARG A 271 3.42 0.34 14.27
CA ARG A 271 3.41 0.29 15.76
C ARG A 271 2.07 0.75 16.33
N SER A 272 1.54 1.86 15.84
CA SER A 272 0.26 2.41 16.29
C SER A 272 -0.88 1.43 16.02
N LEU A 273 -0.90 0.83 14.83
CA LEU A 273 -1.95 -0.10 14.46
C LEU A 273 -1.90 -1.46 15.15
N ARG A 274 -0.73 -1.89 15.65
CA ARG A 274 -0.66 -3.06 16.52
C ARG A 274 -1.47 -2.91 17.81
N GLN A 275 -1.82 -1.68 18.21
CA GLN A 275 -2.75 -1.43 19.31
C GLN A 275 -4.20 -1.76 18.93
N CYS A 276 -4.52 -1.77 17.63
CA CYS A 276 -5.85 -2.02 17.07
C CYS A 276 -5.94 -3.38 16.39
N THR A 277 -5.82 -4.42 17.22
CA THR A 277 -5.78 -5.84 16.81
C THR A 277 -6.97 -6.23 15.93
N ALA A 278 -8.21 -5.87 16.29
CA ALA A 278 -9.40 -6.26 15.52
C ALA A 278 -9.42 -5.78 14.04
N ASN A 279 -8.59 -4.80 13.67
CA ASN A 279 -8.64 -4.13 12.36
C ASN A 279 -7.44 -4.42 11.45
N THR A 280 -6.56 -5.36 11.83
CA THR A 280 -5.30 -5.63 11.12
C THR A 280 -4.99 -7.11 10.93
N PRO A 281 -5.79 -7.87 10.16
CA PRO A 281 -5.63 -9.33 10.01
C PRO A 281 -4.24 -9.78 9.53
N GLY A 282 -3.50 -8.93 8.80
CA GLY A 282 -2.17 -9.23 8.25
C GLY A 282 -0.97 -8.77 9.08
N LEU A 283 -1.14 -8.05 10.20
CA LEU A 283 -0.01 -7.61 11.05
C LEU A 283 0.33 -8.61 12.17
N TYR A 284 -0.35 -9.75 12.21
CA TYR A 284 -0.18 -10.79 13.20
C TYR A 284 0.94 -11.75 12.84
N PHE A 285 2.16 -11.32 13.13
CA PHE A 285 3.13 -12.22 13.74
C PHE A 285 3.29 -11.76 15.18
N THR A 286 2.54 -12.37 16.09
CA THR A 286 2.79 -12.25 17.52
C THR A 286 4.19 -12.81 17.77
N LEU A 287 5.12 -11.94 18.15
CA LEU A 287 6.37 -12.40 18.77
C LEU A 287 5.98 -13.17 20.04
N PRO A 288 6.54 -14.37 20.29
CA PRO A 288 6.41 -15.04 21.57
C PRO A 288 7.01 -14.20 22.70
#